data_AF-A0A377TNG7-F1
#
_entry.id   AF-A0A377TNG7-F1
#
_cell.length_a   1.000
_cell.length_b   1.000
_cell.length_c   1.000
_cell.angle_alpha   90.00
_cell.angle_beta   90.00
_cell.angle_gamma   90.00
#
_symmetry.space_group_name_H-M   'P 1'
#
loop_
_entity.id
_entity.type
_entity.pdbx_description
1 polymer ?
#
loop_
_entity_poly.entity_id
_entity_poly.type
_entity_poly.pdbx_seq_one_letter_code
_entity_poly.pdbx_strand_id
1 'polypeptide(L)'
;MVRRWPAARQRVLWKTIFDAETGELLGAHMVGALVTEQIQGFGIARHLEATDESLLSMIFAHPTLSEAMHESILAACDQPLHQ
;
A
#
# COMPACT_ATOMS: atom_id res chain seq x y z
N MET A 1 -36.48 13.54 5.43
CA MET A 1 -35.81 13.84 4.14
C MET A 1 -34.39 13.30 4.22
N VAL A 2 -34.15 12.07 3.76
CA VAL A 2 -32.81 11.45 3.78
C VAL A 2 -32.06 11.95 2.57
N ARG A 3 -31.10 12.86 2.77
CA ARG A 3 -30.22 13.32 1.68
C ARG A 3 -29.27 12.17 1.35
N ARG A 4 -29.40 11.62 0.14
CA ARG A 4 -28.45 10.64 -0.40
C ARG A 4 -27.11 11.36 -0.56
N TRP A 5 -26.11 10.93 0.21
CA TRP A 5 -24.75 11.42 0.07
C TRP A 5 -24.25 11.05 -1.35
N PRO A 6 -23.74 12.00 -2.16
CA PRO A 6 -23.13 11.66 -3.45
C PRO A 6 -21.96 10.72 -3.18
N ALA A 7 -21.86 9.60 -3.91
CA ALA A 7 -20.78 8.64 -3.74
C ALA A 7 -19.44 9.40 -3.75
N ALA A 8 -18.82 9.50 -2.57
CA ALA A 8 -17.52 10.14 -2.44
C ALA A 8 -16.58 9.39 -3.39
N ARG A 9 -15.82 10.12 -4.21
CA ARG A 9 -14.63 9.56 -4.87
C ARG A 9 -13.90 8.77 -3.79
N GLN A 10 -13.82 7.45 -3.92
CA GLN A 10 -13.27 6.58 -2.89
C GLN A 10 -11.77 6.85 -2.81
N ARG A 11 -11.39 7.84 -2.02
CA ARG A 11 -9.99 8.11 -1.71
C ARG A 11 -9.53 7.00 -0.80
N VAL A 12 -8.60 6.20 -1.30
CA VAL A 12 -7.92 5.18 -0.51
C VAL A 12 -6.51 5.69 -0.25
N LEU A 13 -6.01 5.50 0.97
CA LEU A 13 -4.67 5.89 1.38
C LEU A 13 -3.92 4.68 1.89
N TRP A 14 -2.67 4.58 1.50
CA TRP A 14 -1.71 3.57 1.94
C TRP A 14 -0.50 4.28 2.55
N LYS A 15 0.01 3.73 3.63
CA LYS A 15 1.27 4.15 4.23
C LYS A 15 2.05 2.91 4.60
N THR A 16 3.24 2.76 4.06
CA THR A 16 4.23 1.74 4.45
C THR A 16 5.31 2.39 5.30
N ILE A 17 5.93 1.59 6.17
CA ILE A 17 6.98 2.03 7.07
C ILE A 17 8.08 0.98 7.01
N PHE A 18 9.30 1.42 6.73
CA PHE A 18 10.49 0.58 6.67
C PHE A 18 11.47 0.99 7.76
N ASP A 19 12.26 0.04 8.23
CA ASP A 19 13.43 0.32 9.06
C ASP A 19 14.51 1.00 8.21
N ALA A 20 15.09 2.08 8.72
CA ALA A 20 16.04 2.88 7.96
C ALA A 20 17.44 2.24 7.85
N GLU A 21 17.79 1.32 8.76
CA GLU A 21 19.10 0.66 8.77
C GLU A 21 19.05 -0.66 7.99
N THR A 22 17.98 -1.43 8.15
CA THR A 22 17.87 -2.78 7.58
C THR A 22 17.01 -2.86 6.32
N GLY A 23 16.16 -1.86 6.07
CA GLY A 23 15.16 -1.89 4.99
C GLY A 23 13.99 -2.83 5.27
N GLU A 24 13.90 -3.46 6.45
CA GLU A 24 12.79 -4.37 6.78
C GLU A 24 11.45 -3.62 6.82
N LEU A 25 10.40 -4.20 6.24
CA LEU A 25 9.03 -3.70 6.40
C LEU A 25 8.62 -3.78 7.89
N LEU A 26 8.44 -2.64 8.54
CA LEU A 26 7.94 -2.58 9.92
C LEU A 26 6.42 -2.72 9.99
N GLY A 27 5.72 -2.22 8.97
CA GLY A 27 4.27 -2.39 8.83
C GLY A 27 3.63 -1.46 7.79
N ALA A 28 2.31 -1.58 7.66
CA ALA A 28 1.53 -0.75 6.76
C ALA A 28 0.17 -0.37 7.36
N HIS A 29 -0.33 0.81 6.99
CA HIS A 29 -1.66 1.29 7.33
C HIS A 29 -2.43 1.64 6.07
N MET A 30 -3.70 1.24 6.03
CA MET A 30 -4.56 1.42 4.86
C MET A 30 -5.95 1.91 5.30
N VAL A 31 -6.51 2.87 4.56
CA VAL A 31 -7.89 3.34 4.79
C VAL A 31 -8.59 3.57 3.47
N GLY A 32 -9.80 3.01 3.32
CA GLY A 32 -10.64 3.17 2.14
C GLY A 32 -11.39 1.88 1.78
N ALA A 33 -11.98 1.84 0.59
CA ALA A 33 -12.69 0.68 0.12
C ALA A 33 -11.74 -0.48 -0.22
N LEU A 34 -12.16 -1.72 0.06
CA LEU A 34 -11.47 -2.96 -0.30
C LEU A 34 -10.07 -3.14 0.32
N VAL A 35 -9.68 -2.31 1.30
CA VAL A 35 -8.37 -2.44 1.97
C VAL A 35 -8.22 -3.71 2.80
N THR A 36 -9.34 -4.29 3.27
CA THR A 36 -9.35 -5.58 4.00
C THR A 36 -8.88 -6.73 3.13
N GLU A 37 -9.13 -6.66 1.82
CA GLU A 37 -8.72 -7.65 0.83
C GLU A 37 -7.31 -7.39 0.27
N GLN A 38 -6.60 -6.40 0.80
CA GLN A 38 -5.26 -6.05 0.36
C GLN A 38 -4.22 -6.06 1.49
N ILE A 39 -4.64 -5.75 2.72
CA ILE A 39 -3.74 -5.68 3.89
C ILE A 39 -3.00 -7.00 4.17
N GLN A 40 -3.58 -8.14 3.77
CA GLN A 40 -2.93 -9.44 3.91
C GLN A 40 -1.61 -9.54 3.15
N GLY A 41 -1.43 -8.79 2.04
CA GLY A 41 -0.16 -8.73 1.32
C GLY A 41 0.97 -8.20 2.20
N PHE A 42 0.69 -7.13 2.97
CA PHE A 42 1.66 -6.58 3.94
C PHE A 42 1.80 -7.46 5.18
N GLY A 43 0.75 -8.18 5.59
CA GLY A 43 0.84 -9.19 6.66
C GLY A 43 1.82 -10.32 6.31
N ILE A 44 1.73 -10.84 5.09
CA ILE A 44 2.66 -11.86 4.57
C ILE A 44 4.07 -11.29 4.46
N ALA A 45 4.23 -10.11 3.84
CA ALA A 45 5.54 -9.46 3.68
C ALA A 45 6.22 -9.21 5.03
N ARG A 46 5.47 -8.73 6.05
CA ARG A 46 5.98 -8.51 7.40
C ARG A 46 6.41 -9.81 8.08
N HIS A 47 5.64 -10.88 7.90
CA HIS A 47 5.94 -12.20 8.47
C HIS A 47 7.18 -12.84 7.83
N LEU A 48 7.42 -12.55 6.54
CA LEU A 48 8.59 -13.02 5.80
C LEU A 48 9.80 -12.08 5.90
N GLU A 49 9.74 -11.06 6.76
CA GLU A 49 10.81 -10.08 6.95
C GLU A 49 11.24 -9.43 5.62
N ALA A 50 10.28 -9.17 4.73
CA ALA A 50 10.52 -8.58 3.43
C ALA A 50 11.14 -7.19 3.56
N THR A 51 12.15 -6.92 2.74
CA THR A 51 12.82 -5.61 2.67
C THR A 51 12.20 -4.73 1.60
N ASP A 52 12.43 -3.42 1.70
CA ASP A 52 12.15 -2.44 0.66
C ASP A 52 12.67 -2.87 -0.73
N GLU A 53 13.92 -3.34 -0.84
CA GLU A 53 14.49 -3.86 -2.09
C GLU A 53 13.67 -5.01 -2.69
N SER A 54 13.26 -5.97 -1.84
CA SER A 54 12.45 -7.11 -2.26
C SER A 54 11.06 -6.70 -2.71
N LEU A 55 10.46 -5.69 -2.09
CA LEU A 55 9.11 -5.21 -2.39
C LEU A 55 9.08 -4.23 -3.58
N LEU A 56 10.14 -3.44 -3.77
CA LEU A 56 10.31 -2.56 -4.92
C LEU A 56 10.38 -3.35 -6.23
N SER A 57 11.04 -4.52 -6.20
CA SER A 57 11.19 -5.41 -7.36
C SER A 57 9.98 -6.29 -7.66
N MET A 58 8.93 -6.24 -6.83
CA MET A 58 7.71 -7.01 -7.08
C MET A 58 6.87 -6.43 -8.23
N ILE A 59 6.25 -7.33 -8.99
CA ILE A 59 5.31 -6.97 -10.06
C ILE A 59 3.90 -7.00 -9.50
N PHE A 60 3.24 -5.86 -9.53
CA PHE A 60 1.81 -5.73 -9.26
C PHE A 60 1.02 -5.74 -10.57
N ALA A 61 -0.13 -6.42 -10.55
CA ALA A 61 -0.94 -6.58 -11.75
C ALA A 61 -1.57 -5.24 -12.17
N HIS A 62 -1.56 -4.96 -13.47
CA HIS A 62 -2.22 -3.79 -14.05
C HIS A 62 -3.45 -4.21 -14.90
N PRO A 63 -4.61 -3.52 -14.81
CA PRO A 63 -4.96 -2.45 -13.87
C PRO A 63 -5.63 -2.98 -12.59
N THR A 64 -5.10 -2.69 -11.40
CA THR A 64 -5.67 -3.12 -10.11
C THR A 64 -5.47 -2.12 -8.96
N LEU A 65 -6.24 -2.28 -7.88
CA LEU A 65 -6.04 -1.49 -6.65
C LEU A 65 -4.72 -1.78 -5.94
N SER A 66 -4.09 -2.92 -6.22
CA SER A 66 -2.84 -3.31 -5.56
C SER A 66 -1.64 -2.58 -6.12
N GLU A 67 -1.77 -1.96 -7.30
CA GLU A 67 -0.77 -1.01 -7.81
C GLU A 67 -0.55 0.15 -6.82
N ALA A 68 -1.59 0.62 -6.14
CA ALA A 68 -1.46 1.64 -5.11
C ALA A 68 -0.71 1.15 -3.85
N MET A 69 -0.66 -0.17 -3.61
CA MET A 69 0.23 -0.73 -2.59
C MET A 69 1.70 -0.58 -3.03
N HIS A 70 2.01 -0.87 -4.29
CA HIS A 70 3.36 -0.70 -4.84
C HIS A 70 3.79 0.77 -4.85
N GLU A 71 2.90 1.68 -5.25
CA GLU A 71 3.15 3.12 -5.16
C GLU A 71 3.41 3.57 -3.72
N SER A 72 2.77 2.97 -2.71
CA SER A 72 3.06 3.30 -1.31
C SER A 72 4.48 2.88 -0.90
N ILE A 73 4.97 1.74 -1.40
CA ILE A 73 6.35 1.28 -1.19
C ILE A 73 7.33 2.24 -1.86
N LEU A 74 7.07 2.58 -3.12
CA LEU A 74 7.87 3.56 -3.88
C LEU A 74 7.90 4.93 -3.20
N ALA A 75 6.76 5.40 -2.68
CA ALA A 75 6.68 6.66 -1.95
C ALA A 75 7.47 6.64 -0.62
N ALA A 76 7.49 5.51 0.09
CA ALA A 76 8.32 5.37 1.29
C ALA A 76 9.82 5.34 0.99
N CYS A 77 10.21 5.02 -0.26
CA CYS A 77 11.59 4.96 -0.74
C CYS A 77 11.97 6.18 -1.61
N ASP A 78 11.19 7.27 -1.57
CA ASP A 78 11.42 8.50 -2.34
C ASP A 78 11.47 8.31 -3.89
N GLN A 79 10.77 7.30 -4.41
CA GLN A 79 10.70 6.98 -5.85
C GLN A 79 9.27 6.82 -6.42
N PRO A 80 8.26 7.62 -6.02
CA PRO A 80 6.88 7.44 -6.49
C PRO A 80 6.76 7.72 -8.00
N LEU A 81 5.89 6.96 -8.68
CA LEU A 81 5.61 7.16 -10.10
C LEU A 81 4.29 7.92 -10.31
N HIS A 82 3.30 7.71 -9.44
CA HIS A 82 1.99 8.38 -9.52
C HIS A 82 1.58 8.96 -8.14
N GLN A 83 1.18 10.24 -8.08
CA GLN A 83 0.78 10.97 -6.86
C GLN A 83 -0.66 11.49 -6.88
#